data_AF-A0A657PNG1-F1
#
_entry.id   AF-A0A657PNG1-F1
#
_cell.length_a   1.000
_cell.length_b   1.000
_cell.length_c   1.000
_cell.angle_alpha   90.00
_cell.angle_beta   90.00
_cell.angle_gamma   90.00
#
_symmetry.space_group_name_H-M   'P 1'
#
loop_
_entity.id
_entity.type
_entity.pdbx_description
1 polymer ?
#
loop_
_entity_poly.entity_id
_entity_poly.type
_entity_poly.pdbx_seq_one_letter_code
_entity_poly.pdbx_strand_id
1 'polypeptide(L)'
;PLTIAARIGAICYLDEIVEARQDTTVVIHPLTDHRRQLPLDKKGELINAHADFQLVISYNPGYQSLMKDLKQSTKQRFAALDFDYADSSVEAAIVARETGIDEASATKLVKIGETARNLKGHGLDEGISTRLLVYAAQLINRGIEPRAACRMALVRPITDDFDIRSTLDHAIDTVFA
;
A
#
# COMPACT_ATOMS: atom_id res chain seq x y z
N PRO A 1 -12.05 17.15 5.31
CA PRO A 1 -11.73 16.74 3.92
C PRO A 1 -12.97 16.30 3.11
N LEU A 2 -13.70 15.28 3.56
CA LEU A 2 -14.88 14.74 2.85
C LEU A 2 -15.94 15.80 2.50
N THR A 3 -16.33 16.62 3.48
CA THR A 3 -17.29 17.72 3.29
C THR A 3 -16.85 18.72 2.22
N ILE A 4 -15.56 19.05 2.16
CA ILE A 4 -15.03 20.01 1.19
C ILE A 4 -15.12 19.40 -0.20
N ALA A 5 -14.62 18.18 -0.36
CA ALA A 5 -14.65 17.46 -1.64
C ALA A 5 -16.08 17.31 -2.17
N ALA A 6 -17.03 16.94 -1.30
CA ALA A 6 -18.45 16.82 -1.65
C ALA A 6 -19.05 18.15 -2.12
N ARG A 7 -18.61 19.30 -1.59
CA ARG A 7 -19.11 20.62 -2.02
C ARG A 7 -18.51 21.10 -3.34
N ILE A 8 -17.22 20.87 -3.55
CA ILE A 8 -16.50 21.47 -4.69
C ILE A 8 -16.31 20.51 -5.87
N GLY A 9 -16.77 19.27 -5.75
CA GLY A 9 -16.62 18.27 -6.82
C GLY A 9 -15.21 17.69 -6.92
N ALA A 10 -14.49 17.59 -5.80
CA ALA A 10 -13.16 16.99 -5.81
C ALA A 10 -13.22 15.47 -5.60
N ILE A 11 -12.12 14.79 -5.93
CA ILE A 11 -11.89 13.40 -5.52
C ILE A 11 -11.57 13.39 -4.02
N CYS A 12 -12.34 12.63 -3.25
CA CYS A 12 -12.03 12.32 -1.86
C CYS A 12 -11.43 10.91 -1.78
N TYR A 13 -10.12 10.85 -1.54
CA TYR A 13 -9.41 9.59 -1.33
C TYR A 13 -9.31 9.31 0.18
N LEU A 14 -9.94 8.23 0.63
CA LEU A 14 -9.86 7.75 2.01
C LEU A 14 -8.89 6.56 2.05
N ASP A 15 -7.65 6.86 2.43
CA ASP A 15 -6.61 5.86 2.56
C ASP A 15 -6.80 5.01 3.82
N GLU A 16 -6.46 3.72 3.73
CA GLU A 16 -6.59 2.72 4.79
C GLU A 16 -7.93 2.77 5.53
N ILE A 17 -9.05 2.79 4.80
CA ILE A 17 -10.40 3.03 5.35
C ILE A 17 -10.81 2.04 6.46
N VAL A 18 -10.20 0.86 6.48
CA VAL A 18 -10.40 -0.17 7.50
C VAL A 18 -9.84 0.20 8.88
N GLU A 19 -8.87 1.13 8.95
CA GLU A 19 -8.37 1.64 10.24
C GLU A 19 -9.28 2.71 10.85
N ALA A 20 -10.21 3.26 10.06
CA ALA A 20 -11.21 4.18 10.57
C ALA A 20 -12.20 3.45 11.50
N ARG A 21 -12.73 4.18 12.50
CA ARG A 21 -13.80 3.65 13.34
C ARG A 21 -14.99 3.25 12.47
N GLN A 22 -15.65 2.13 12.80
CA GLN A 22 -16.80 1.64 12.02
C GLN A 22 -17.93 2.68 11.89
N ASP A 23 -18.16 3.49 12.92
CA ASP A 23 -19.16 4.57 12.87
C ASP A 23 -18.78 5.71 11.90
N THR A 24 -17.51 5.79 11.51
CA THR A 24 -17.01 6.75 10.51
C THR A 24 -17.18 6.21 9.10
N THR A 25 -17.08 4.88 8.90
CA THR A 25 -17.23 4.28 7.56
C THR A 25 -18.67 4.29 7.07
N VAL A 26 -19.67 4.29 7.97
CA VAL A 26 -21.09 4.42 7.58
C VAL A 26 -21.46 5.81 7.06
N VAL A 27 -20.67 6.84 7.37
CA VAL A 27 -20.89 8.22 6.91
C VAL A 27 -20.80 8.35 5.38
N ILE A 28 -20.13 7.41 4.72
CA ILE A 28 -20.01 7.42 3.25
C ILE A 28 -21.19 6.74 2.53
N HIS A 29 -22.08 6.04 3.25
CA HIS A 29 -23.21 5.35 2.62
C HIS A 29 -24.17 6.30 1.90
N PRO A 30 -24.55 7.47 2.48
CA PRO A 30 -25.38 8.44 1.79
C PRO A 30 -24.73 9.04 0.52
N LEU A 31 -23.39 9.06 0.47
CA LEU A 31 -22.61 9.57 -0.67
C LEU A 31 -22.49 8.56 -1.83
N THR A 32 -22.76 7.28 -1.57
CA THR A 32 -22.66 6.18 -2.54
C THR A 32 -24.03 5.69 -3.03
N ASP A 33 -25.11 6.22 -2.48
CA ASP A 33 -26.47 6.01 -2.97
C ASP A 33 -26.82 6.98 -4.11
N HIS A 34 -27.90 6.71 -4.85
CA HIS A 34 -28.38 7.51 -6.00
C HIS A 34 -28.57 8.99 -5.69
N ARG A 35 -28.89 9.34 -4.44
CA ARG A 35 -29.10 10.73 -3.98
C ARG A 35 -27.80 11.50 -3.74
N ARG A 36 -26.68 10.80 -3.48
CA ARG A 36 -25.35 11.37 -3.15
C ARG A 36 -25.42 12.58 -2.21
N GLN A 37 -25.90 12.37 -1.00
CA GLN A 37 -26.03 13.42 0.02
C GLN A 37 -25.07 13.19 1.17
N LEU A 38 -24.65 14.24 1.86
CA LEU A 38 -23.85 14.17 3.08
C LEU A 38 -24.55 14.94 4.21
N PRO A 39 -25.20 14.24 5.15
CA PRO A 39 -25.80 14.87 6.31
C PRO A 39 -24.71 15.33 7.30
N LEU A 40 -24.81 16.56 7.76
CA LEU A 40 -23.99 17.15 8.82
C LEU A 40 -24.89 17.46 10.03
N ASP A 41 -25.30 16.44 10.77
CA ASP A 41 -26.31 16.54 11.84
C ASP A 41 -25.97 17.62 12.89
N LYS A 42 -24.69 17.72 13.29
CA LYS A 42 -24.22 18.73 14.25
C LYS A 42 -24.36 20.18 13.74
N LYS A 43 -24.50 20.38 12.43
CA LYS A 43 -24.74 21.68 11.80
C LYS A 43 -26.17 21.86 11.30
N GLY A 44 -27.00 20.81 11.39
CA GLY A 44 -28.35 20.82 10.79
C GLY A 44 -28.32 21.03 9.28
N GLU A 45 -27.26 20.61 8.61
CA GLU A 45 -27.05 20.87 7.19
C GLU A 45 -27.04 19.58 6.38
N LEU A 46 -27.72 19.59 5.23
CA LEU A 46 -27.68 18.50 4.26
C LEU A 46 -26.98 18.97 2.99
N ILE A 47 -25.84 18.37 2.68
CA ILE A 47 -25.08 18.71 1.48
C ILE A 47 -25.49 17.78 0.35
N ASN A 48 -25.90 18.35 -0.78
CA ASN A 48 -25.97 17.61 -2.03
C ASN A 48 -24.57 17.56 -2.65
N ALA A 49 -24.02 16.37 -2.88
CA ALA A 49 -22.68 16.24 -3.43
C ALA A 49 -22.65 16.78 -4.87
N HIS A 50 -21.69 17.67 -5.14
CA HIS A 50 -21.42 18.26 -6.45
C HIS A 50 -21.31 17.18 -7.52
N ALA A 51 -21.83 17.41 -8.74
CA ALA A 51 -21.87 16.42 -9.83
C ALA A 51 -20.54 15.67 -10.01
N ASP A 52 -19.43 16.40 -10.02
CA ASP A 52 -18.07 15.87 -10.24
C ASP A 52 -17.43 15.21 -9.01
N PHE A 53 -18.11 15.18 -7.86
CA PHE A 53 -17.59 14.52 -6.66
C PHE A 53 -17.37 13.02 -6.91
N GLN A 54 -16.18 12.55 -6.55
CA GLN A 54 -15.80 11.14 -6.63
C GLN A 54 -15.28 10.68 -5.27
N LEU A 55 -15.72 9.50 -4.83
CA LEU A 55 -15.21 8.84 -3.64
C LEU A 55 -14.30 7.69 -4.06
N VAL A 56 -13.09 7.64 -3.50
CA VAL A 56 -12.13 6.54 -3.68
C VAL A 56 -11.69 6.08 -2.30
N ILE A 57 -11.60 4.76 -2.10
CA ILE A 57 -11.14 4.15 -0.85
C ILE A 57 -10.02 3.15 -1.17
N SER A 58 -9.05 2.99 -0.27
CA SER A 58 -8.06 1.90 -0.31
C SER A 58 -8.04 1.16 1.02
N TYR A 59 -7.69 -0.12 0.95
CA TYR A 59 -7.42 -0.97 2.10
C TYR A 59 -6.59 -2.18 1.66
N ASN A 60 -5.81 -2.74 2.59
CA ASN A 60 -5.03 -3.95 2.35
C ASN A 60 -5.82 -5.17 2.88
N PRO A 61 -6.31 -6.07 2.01
CA PRO A 61 -7.03 -7.26 2.46
C PRO A 61 -6.08 -8.21 3.21
N GLY A 62 -6.58 -8.82 4.29
CA GLY A 62 -5.82 -9.81 5.06
C GLY A 62 -4.79 -9.25 6.05
N TYR A 63 -4.59 -7.92 6.11
CA TYR A 63 -3.65 -7.28 7.05
C TYR A 63 -4.15 -7.29 8.51
N GLN A 64 -5.46 -7.46 8.71
CA GLN A 64 -6.12 -7.26 10.00
C GLN A 64 -6.91 -8.48 10.43
N SER A 65 -7.19 -8.55 11.74
CA SER A 65 -8.14 -9.52 12.29
C SER A 65 -9.49 -9.41 11.55
N LEU A 66 -10.18 -10.54 11.37
CA LEU A 66 -11.50 -10.64 10.74
C LEU A 66 -12.53 -9.60 11.25
N MET A 67 -12.29 -9.02 12.43
CA MET A 67 -13.13 -8.01 13.08
C MET A 67 -13.01 -6.58 12.50
N LYS A 68 -11.94 -6.26 11.76
CA LYS A 68 -11.72 -4.94 11.15
C LYS A 68 -11.89 -4.91 9.63
N ASP A 69 -12.33 -6.00 9.01
CA ASP A 69 -12.62 -6.01 7.57
C ASP A 69 -13.79 -5.08 7.22
N LEU A 70 -13.81 -4.58 5.97
CA LEU A 70 -14.94 -3.82 5.45
C LEU A 70 -16.19 -4.72 5.43
N LYS A 71 -17.27 -4.25 6.07
CA LYS A 71 -18.57 -4.93 6.03
C LYS A 71 -19.01 -5.12 4.57
N GLN A 72 -19.64 -6.27 4.27
CA GLN A 72 -20.17 -6.59 2.94
C GLN A 72 -21.06 -5.49 2.37
N SER A 73 -21.88 -4.86 3.21
CA SER A 73 -22.72 -3.73 2.81
C SER A 73 -21.90 -2.56 2.27
N THR A 74 -20.71 -2.29 2.82
CA THR A 74 -19.84 -1.23 2.31
C THR A 74 -19.14 -1.68 1.03
N LYS A 75 -18.61 -2.91 0.97
CA LYS A 75 -17.94 -3.46 -0.23
C LYS A 75 -18.85 -3.41 -1.48
N GLN A 76 -20.12 -3.77 -1.33
CA GLN A 76 -21.10 -3.81 -2.43
C GLN A 76 -21.53 -2.42 -2.95
N ARG A 77 -20.99 -1.33 -2.42
CA ARG A 77 -21.23 0.05 -2.89
C ARG A 77 -20.10 0.60 -3.76
N PHE A 78 -19.04 -0.18 -3.97
CA PHE A 78 -17.87 0.24 -4.73
C PHE A 78 -17.61 -0.71 -5.89
N ALA A 79 -17.16 -0.15 -7.02
CA ALA A 79 -16.35 -0.89 -7.97
C ALA A 79 -14.94 -1.07 -7.38
N ALA A 80 -14.29 -2.18 -7.69
CA ALA A 80 -12.98 -2.54 -7.14
C ALA A 80 -11.94 -2.68 -8.24
N LEU A 81 -10.73 -2.21 -7.95
CA LEU A 81 -9.50 -2.53 -8.68
C LEU A 81 -8.59 -3.27 -7.71
N ASP A 82 -8.10 -4.42 -8.14
CA ASP A 82 -7.13 -5.19 -7.38
C ASP A 82 -5.72 -4.80 -7.82
N PHE A 83 -4.85 -4.56 -6.85
CA PHE A 83 -3.46 -4.17 -7.08
C PHE A 83 -2.55 -5.20 -6.42
N ASP A 84 -1.58 -5.67 -7.19
CA ASP A 84 -0.49 -6.48 -6.70
C ASP A 84 0.84 -5.84 -7.13
N TYR A 85 1.94 -6.41 -6.67
CA TYR A 85 3.27 -6.05 -7.15
C TYR A 85 3.36 -6.22 -8.67
N ALA A 86 3.99 -5.24 -9.33
CA ALA A 86 4.16 -5.27 -10.77
C ALA A 86 5.09 -6.42 -11.20
N ASP A 87 4.98 -6.83 -12.47
CA ASP A 87 5.94 -7.76 -13.07
C ASP A 87 7.37 -7.25 -12.92
N SER A 88 8.34 -8.17 -12.81
CA SER A 88 9.72 -7.86 -12.40
C SER A 88 10.37 -6.76 -13.26
N SER A 89 10.12 -6.77 -14.56
CA SER A 89 10.66 -5.76 -15.50
C SER A 89 10.04 -4.38 -15.28
N VAL A 90 8.74 -4.32 -15.01
CA VAL A 90 8.02 -3.08 -14.72
C VAL A 90 8.42 -2.54 -13.35
N GLU A 91 8.51 -3.41 -12.34
CA GLU A 91 8.95 -3.00 -11.00
C GLU A 91 10.39 -2.50 -11.00
N ALA A 92 11.30 -3.15 -11.74
CA ALA A 92 12.68 -2.69 -11.87
C ALA A 92 12.74 -1.31 -12.55
N ALA A 93 11.93 -1.07 -13.58
CA ALA A 93 11.82 0.23 -14.23
C ALA A 93 11.27 1.31 -13.29
N ILE A 94 10.29 0.96 -12.43
CA ILE A 94 9.77 1.86 -11.39
C ILE A 94 10.89 2.22 -10.42
N VAL A 95 11.61 1.24 -9.86
CA VAL A 95 12.69 1.49 -8.89
C VAL A 95 13.81 2.32 -9.51
N ALA A 96 14.23 2.01 -10.74
CA ALA A 96 15.24 2.78 -11.47
C ALA A 96 14.80 4.23 -11.68
N ARG A 97 13.56 4.45 -12.15
CA ARG A 97 13.02 5.79 -12.39
C ARG A 97 12.85 6.62 -11.12
N GLU A 98 12.35 6.03 -10.04
CA GLU A 98 12.07 6.74 -8.79
C GLU A 98 13.34 7.11 -8.01
N THR A 99 14.44 6.39 -8.25
CA THR A 99 15.67 6.57 -7.46
C THR A 99 16.86 7.04 -8.25
N GLY A 100 16.88 6.83 -9.57
CA GLY A 100 18.03 7.07 -10.44
C GLY A 100 19.11 5.98 -10.37
N ILE A 101 18.84 4.84 -9.73
CA ILE A 101 19.77 3.70 -9.74
C ILE A 101 19.81 3.04 -11.12
N ASP A 102 20.92 2.37 -11.46
CA ASP A 102 21.04 1.64 -12.71
C ASP A 102 20.08 0.42 -12.77
N GLU A 103 19.66 0.05 -13.99
CA GLU A 103 18.68 -1.02 -14.22
C GLU A 103 19.15 -2.39 -13.71
N ALA A 104 20.46 -2.66 -13.74
CA ALA A 104 21.00 -3.94 -13.27
C ALA A 104 20.86 -4.05 -11.75
N SER A 105 21.17 -2.98 -11.02
CA SER A 105 20.95 -2.90 -9.57
C SER A 105 19.45 -2.94 -9.22
N ALA A 106 18.59 -2.24 -9.98
CA ALA A 106 17.14 -2.30 -9.77
C ALA A 106 16.59 -3.73 -9.95
N THR A 107 17.04 -4.44 -10.98
CA THR A 107 16.66 -5.84 -11.24
C THR A 107 17.11 -6.76 -10.11
N LYS A 108 18.32 -6.55 -9.56
CA LYS A 108 18.82 -7.29 -8.38
C LYS A 108 17.93 -7.06 -7.15
N LEU A 109 17.54 -5.82 -6.89
CA LEU A 109 16.64 -5.48 -5.78
C LEU A 109 15.28 -6.16 -5.93
N VAL A 110 14.68 -6.11 -7.13
CA VAL A 110 13.41 -6.78 -7.42
C VAL A 110 13.51 -8.29 -7.20
N LYS A 111 14.60 -8.93 -7.63
CA LYS A 111 14.83 -10.37 -7.40
C LYS A 111 14.86 -10.74 -5.90
N ILE A 112 15.42 -9.88 -5.06
CA ILE A 112 15.36 -10.05 -3.60
C ILE A 112 13.92 -9.89 -3.11
N GLY A 113 13.20 -8.88 -3.63
CA GLY A 113 11.78 -8.67 -3.37
C GLY A 113 10.92 -9.90 -3.65
N GLU A 114 11.08 -10.50 -4.83
CA GLU A 114 10.40 -11.74 -5.24
C GLU A 114 10.71 -12.90 -4.30
N THR A 115 11.98 -13.05 -3.92
CA THR A 115 12.40 -14.10 -2.98
C THR A 115 11.67 -13.98 -1.66
N ALA A 116 11.56 -12.76 -1.11
CA ALA A 116 10.80 -12.54 0.12
C ALA A 116 9.29 -12.73 -0.06
N ARG A 117 8.72 -12.31 -1.19
CA ARG A 117 7.29 -12.50 -1.50
C ARG A 117 6.92 -13.98 -1.58
N ASN A 118 7.82 -14.82 -2.10
CA ASN A 118 7.63 -16.27 -2.13
C ASN A 118 7.66 -16.93 -0.73
N LEU A 119 8.19 -16.24 0.28
CA LEU A 119 8.17 -16.68 1.69
C LEU A 119 6.90 -16.23 2.43
N LYS A 120 6.00 -15.47 1.78
CA LYS A 120 4.71 -15.10 2.37
C LYS A 120 3.90 -16.36 2.70
N GLY A 121 3.43 -16.46 3.95
CA GLY A 121 2.75 -17.65 4.48
C GLY A 121 3.69 -18.79 4.93
N HIS A 122 5.01 -18.62 4.76
CA HIS A 122 6.05 -19.56 5.17
C HIS A 122 7.03 -18.91 6.17
N GLY A 123 6.51 -18.06 7.07
CA GLY A 123 7.28 -17.35 8.10
C GLY A 123 7.34 -15.82 7.90
N LEU A 124 6.83 -15.32 6.77
CA LEU A 124 6.51 -13.90 6.59
C LEU A 124 5.01 -13.69 6.51
N ASP A 125 4.51 -12.72 7.28
CA ASP A 125 3.13 -12.24 7.14
C ASP A 125 2.95 -11.48 5.82
N GLU A 126 3.96 -10.71 5.42
CA GLU A 126 4.00 -9.96 4.17
C GLU A 126 5.35 -10.02 3.47
N GLY A 127 5.33 -9.96 2.15
CA GLY A 127 6.52 -9.83 1.33
C GLY A 127 7.08 -8.40 1.31
N ILE A 128 8.25 -8.23 0.70
CA ILE A 128 8.86 -6.92 0.50
C ILE A 128 8.02 -6.07 -0.46
N SER A 129 7.62 -4.88 -0.02
CA SER A 129 6.91 -3.93 -0.88
C SER A 129 7.85 -3.17 -1.82
N THR A 130 7.32 -2.68 -2.94
CA THR A 130 8.06 -1.80 -3.87
C THR A 130 8.62 -0.56 -3.16
N ARG A 131 7.93 -0.06 -2.13
CA ARG A 131 8.41 1.06 -1.29
C ARG A 131 9.75 0.73 -0.62
N LEU A 132 9.92 -0.48 -0.10
CA LEU A 132 11.17 -0.91 0.53
C LEU A 132 12.28 -1.10 -0.50
N LEU A 133 11.96 -1.56 -1.72
CA LEU A 133 12.92 -1.61 -2.83
C LEU A 133 13.44 -0.21 -3.19
N VAL A 134 12.54 0.78 -3.25
CA VAL A 134 12.89 2.19 -3.45
C VAL A 134 13.80 2.70 -2.33
N TYR A 135 13.53 2.37 -1.07
CA TYR A 135 14.41 2.74 0.05
C TYR A 135 15.80 2.11 -0.07
N ALA A 136 15.90 0.82 -0.40
CA ALA A 136 17.18 0.16 -0.61
C ALA A 136 17.98 0.84 -1.74
N ALA A 137 17.35 1.13 -2.87
CA ALA A 137 17.99 1.83 -3.98
C ALA A 137 18.43 3.26 -3.60
N GLN A 138 17.62 4.01 -2.84
CA GLN A 138 17.99 5.34 -2.35
C GLN A 138 19.21 5.30 -1.42
N LEU A 139 19.32 4.29 -0.57
CA LEU A 139 20.49 4.09 0.29
C LEU A 139 21.74 3.79 -0.54
N ILE A 140 21.63 2.94 -1.56
CA ILE A 140 22.73 2.60 -2.48
C ILE A 140 23.21 3.86 -3.22
N ASN A 141 22.30 4.66 -3.76
CA ASN A 141 22.64 5.92 -4.45
C ASN A 141 23.31 6.95 -3.53
N ARG A 142 23.14 6.83 -2.21
CA ARG A 142 23.84 7.65 -1.22
C ARG A 142 25.19 7.07 -0.78
N GLY A 143 25.65 6.01 -1.45
CA GLY A 143 26.96 5.40 -1.20
C GLY A 143 26.97 4.34 -0.09
N ILE A 144 25.81 3.90 0.39
CA ILE A 144 25.75 2.76 1.31
C ILE A 144 25.99 1.48 0.51
N GLU A 145 26.83 0.60 1.03
CA GLU A 145 27.15 -0.67 0.40
C GLU A 145 25.85 -1.48 0.14
N PRO A 146 25.68 -2.08 -1.06
CA PRO A 146 24.43 -2.72 -1.46
C PRO A 146 23.86 -3.75 -0.48
N ARG A 147 24.71 -4.62 0.08
CA ARG A 147 24.24 -5.62 1.05
C ARG A 147 23.78 -4.95 2.33
N ALA A 148 24.53 -3.98 2.86
CA ALA A 148 24.14 -3.20 4.03
C ALA A 148 22.81 -2.46 3.81
N ALA A 149 22.63 -1.82 2.65
CA ALA A 149 21.40 -1.14 2.27
C ALA A 149 20.21 -2.10 2.21
N CYS A 150 20.39 -3.27 1.59
CA CYS A 150 19.35 -4.30 1.50
C CYS A 150 18.98 -4.85 2.88
N ARG A 151 19.95 -5.17 3.74
CA ARG A 151 19.66 -5.65 5.10
C ARG A 151 18.87 -4.61 5.89
N MET A 152 19.27 -3.34 5.80
CA MET A 152 18.63 -2.23 6.50
C MET A 152 17.19 -1.97 6.05
N ALA A 153 16.94 -1.95 4.73
CA ALA A 153 15.64 -1.58 4.17
C ALA A 153 14.71 -2.76 3.91
N LEU A 154 15.25 -3.93 3.55
CA LEU A 154 14.48 -5.07 3.04
C LEU A 154 14.29 -6.20 4.07
N VAL A 155 15.17 -6.30 5.07
CA VAL A 155 15.15 -7.43 6.03
C VAL A 155 14.69 -7.00 7.40
N ARG A 156 15.38 -6.02 8.00
CA ARG A 156 15.09 -5.59 9.39
C ARG A 156 13.64 -5.09 9.60
N PRO A 157 12.99 -4.40 8.64
CA PRO A 157 11.62 -3.90 8.86
C PRO A 157 10.52 -4.96 8.77
N ILE A 158 10.74 -6.11 8.12
CA ILE A 158 9.66 -7.04 7.76
C ILE A 158 9.59 -8.29 8.62
N THR A 159 10.62 -8.57 9.42
CA THR A 159 10.62 -9.74 10.30
C THR A 159 11.56 -9.55 11.50
N ASP A 160 11.16 -10.11 12.63
CA ASP A 160 12.00 -10.31 13.82
C ASP A 160 12.52 -11.76 13.97
N ASP A 161 12.03 -12.66 13.13
CA ASP A 161 12.43 -14.07 13.12
C ASP A 161 13.87 -14.23 12.61
N PHE A 162 14.70 -14.91 13.39
CA PHE A 162 16.12 -15.09 13.09
C PHE A 162 16.35 -15.94 11.83
N ASP A 163 15.59 -17.01 11.64
CA ASP A 163 15.75 -17.95 10.53
C ASP A 163 15.32 -17.32 9.21
N ILE A 164 14.22 -16.55 9.22
CA ILE A 164 13.76 -15.78 8.06
C ILE A 164 14.76 -14.67 7.72
N ARG A 165 15.28 -13.96 8.73
CA ARG A 165 16.35 -12.96 8.54
C ARG A 165 17.57 -13.58 7.89
N SER A 166 18.03 -14.73 8.39
CA SER A 166 19.18 -15.47 7.85
C SER A 166 18.96 -15.87 6.39
N THR A 167 17.76 -16.35 6.06
CA THR A 167 17.37 -16.74 4.69
C THR A 167 17.43 -15.55 3.74
N LEU A 168 16.87 -14.41 4.14
CA LEU A 168 16.90 -13.18 3.33
C LEU A 168 18.30 -12.59 3.22
N ASP A 169 19.07 -12.59 4.31
CA ASP A 169 20.47 -12.14 4.30
C ASP A 169 21.31 -12.99 3.32
N HIS A 170 21.09 -14.31 3.28
CA HIS A 170 21.74 -15.21 2.31
C HIS A 170 21.32 -14.93 0.86
N ALA A 171 20.03 -14.67 0.62
CA ALA A 171 19.55 -14.28 -0.71
C ALA A 171 20.21 -12.97 -1.19
N ILE A 172 20.35 -11.98 -0.29
CA ILE A 172 21.04 -10.71 -0.57
C ILE A 172 22.51 -10.97 -0.93
N ASP A 173 23.22 -11.76 -0.14
CA ASP A 173 24.63 -12.07 -0.39
C ASP A 173 24.84 -12.79 -1.72
N THR A 174 23.90 -13.66 -2.11
CA THR A 174 23.95 -14.39 -3.40
C THR A 174 23.70 -13.46 -4.59
N VAL A 175 22.81 -12.47 -4.45
CA VAL A 175 22.45 -11.54 -5.55
C VAL A 175 23.51 -10.45 -5.74
N PHE A 176 24.15 -10.01 -4.67
CA PHE A 176 25.23 -9.01 -4.67
C PHE A 176 26.62 -9.63 -4.45
N ALA A 177 26.79 -10.89 -4.86
CA ALA A 177 28.09 -11.56 -4.97
C ALA A 177 28.96 -10.92 -6.07
#